data_AF-A0A8B9YXP0-F1
#
_entry.id   AF-A0A8B9YXP0-F1
#
_cell.length_a   1.000
_cell.length_b   1.000
_cell.length_c   1.000
_cell.angle_alpha   90.00
_cell.angle_beta   90.00
_cell.angle_gamma   90.00
#
_symmetry.space_group_name_H-M   'P 1'
#
loop_
_entity.id
_entity.type
_entity.pdbx_description
1 polymer ?
#
loop_
_entity_poly.entity_id
_entity_poly.type
_entity_poly.pdbx_seq_one_letter_code
_entity_poly.pdbx_strand_id
1 'polypeptide(L)' 'MGEWKNDKRAGFGVSERSSGLKYEGEWLDNLRHGYGCTTLPDGKKEEGKYRHNVLVKGMKKRVIPLKR' A
#
# COMPACT_ATOMS: atom_id res chain seq x y z
N MET A 1 13.18 -0.78 -1.38
CA MET A 1 13.62 0.40 -2.15
C MET A 1 12.40 1.25 -2.45
N GLY A 2 12.53 2.57 -2.34
CA GLY A 2 11.47 3.50 -2.69
C GLY A 2 12.09 4.69 -3.40
N GLU A 3 11.35 5.30 -4.33
CA GLU A 3 11.78 6.53 -4.98
C GLU A 3 11.57 7.72 -4.02
N TRP A 4 12.58 8.59 -3.94
CA TRP A 4 12.57 9.79 -3.11
C TRP A 4 12.77 11.00 -4.02
N LYS A 5 11.91 12.01 -3.85
CA LYS A 5 12.04 13.30 -4.54
C LYS A 5 11.93 14.40 -3.50
N ASN A 6 12.97 15.23 -3.43
CA ASN A 6 12.98 16.42 -2.57
C ASN A 6 12.71 16.11 -1.08
N ASP A 7 13.41 15.11 -0.56
CA ASP A 7 13.28 14.59 0.83
C ASP A 7 11.91 13.97 1.16
N LYS A 8 11.09 13.72 0.14
CA LYS A 8 9.78 13.09 0.29
C LYS A 8 9.69 11.82 -0.53
N ARG A 9 8.99 10.82 0.00
CA ARG A 9 8.68 9.60 -0.76
C ARG A 9 7.79 9.96 -1.94
N ALA A 10 8.24 9.63 -3.14
CA ALA A 10 7.55 9.91 -4.39
C ALA A 10 7.89 8.82 -5.41
N GLY A 11 6.91 8.16 -6.00
CA GLY A 11 7.08 6.97 -6.84
C GLY A 11 6.71 5.68 -6.11
N PHE A 12 7.10 4.52 -6.63
CA PHE A 12 6.74 3.26 -5.99
C PHE A 12 7.59 3.00 -4.76
N GLY A 13 6.97 2.53 -3.67
CA GLY A 13 7.68 2.30 -2.42
C GLY A 13 6.94 1.37 -1.46
N VAL A 14 7.73 0.72 -0.61
CA VAL A 14 7.26 -0.15 0.46
C VAL A 14 7.48 0.56 1.80
N SER A 15 6.43 0.63 2.61
CA SER A 15 6.52 1.09 4.00
C SER A 15 6.04 -0.03 4.90
N GLU A 16 6.95 -0.57 5.68
CA GLU A 16 6.66 -1.51 6.76
C GLU A 16 6.62 -0.75 8.09
N ARG A 17 5.66 -1.08 8.94
CA ARG A 17 5.60 -0.60 10.32
C ARG A 17 5.98 -1.73 11.26
N SER A 18 6.54 -1.36 12.40
CA SER A 18 6.85 -2.26 13.52
C SER A 18 5.64 -3.06 14.03
N SER A 19 4.42 -2.56 13.80
CA SER A 19 3.17 -3.26 14.10
C SER A 19 2.85 -4.43 13.16
N GLY A 20 3.68 -4.71 12.14
CA GLY A 20 3.43 -5.73 11.12
C GLY A 20 2.56 -5.27 9.95
N LEU A 21 2.20 -3.98 9.88
CA LEU A 21 1.48 -3.41 8.75
C LEU A 21 2.47 -3.06 7.63
N LYS A 22 2.28 -3.63 6.45
CA LYS A 22 3.11 -3.40 5.26
C LYS A 22 2.28 -2.76 4.15
N TYR A 23 2.58 -1.53 3.78
CA TYR A 23 2.04 -0.89 2.57
C TYR A 23 3.04 -1.01 1.43
N GLU A 24 2.57 -1.37 0.25
CA GLU A 24 3.36 -1.47 -0.97
C GLU A 24 2.57 -0.81 -2.10
N GLY A 25 3.07 0.28 -2.66
CA GLY A 25 2.32 1.05 -3.66
C GLY A 25 3.00 2.35 -4.04
N GLU A 26 2.28 3.16 -4.79
CA GLU A 26 2.76 4.48 -5.17
C GLU A 26 2.65 5.48 -4.00
N TRP A 27 3.64 6.36 -3.94
CA TRP A 27 3.78 7.45 -2.99
C TRP A 27 3.89 8.76 -3.77
N LEU A 28 3.35 9.82 -3.20
CA LEU A 28 3.50 11.17 -3.71
C LEU A 28 3.55 12.10 -2.50
N ASP A 29 4.63 12.86 -2.35
CA ASP A 29 4.80 13.83 -1.25
C ASP A 29 4.65 13.18 0.15
N ASN A 30 5.21 11.99 0.36
CA ASN A 30 5.03 11.17 1.58
C ASN A 30 3.60 10.64 1.83
N LEU A 31 2.67 10.84 0.90
CA LEU A 31 1.31 10.34 0.96
C LEU A 31 1.14 9.15 0.01
N ARG A 32 0.33 8.16 0.41
CA ARG A 32 -0.07 7.06 -0.46
C ARG A 32 -0.90 7.61 -1.62
N HIS A 33 -0.51 7.25 -2.83
CA HIS A 33 -1.13 7.67 -4.08
C HIS A 33 -1.24 6.49 -5.04
N GLY A 34 -1.91 6.67 -6.17
CA GLY A 34 -1.93 5.70 -7.26
C GLY A 34 -2.50 4.35 -6.83
N TYR A 35 -1.92 3.25 -7.30
CA TYR A 35 -2.29 1.92 -6.84
C TYR A 35 -1.38 1.44 -5.71
N GLY A 36 -1.97 0.79 -4.71
CA GLY A 36 -1.23 0.22 -3.59
C GLY A 36 -1.96 -0.93 -2.91
N CYS A 37 -1.22 -1.65 -2.09
CA CYS A 37 -1.64 -2.81 -1.32
C CYS A 37 -1.17 -2.66 0.13
N THR A 38 -2.13 -2.60 1.05
CA THR A 38 -1.85 -2.63 2.49
C THR A 38 -2.06 -4.04 3.02
N THR A 39 -1.01 -4.68 3.48
CA THR A 39 -1.09 -5.91 4.27
C THR A 39 -1.17 -5.55 5.75
N LEU A 40 -2.24 -5.96 6.40
CA LEU A 40 -2.45 -5.83 7.83
C LEU A 40 -1.70 -6.96 8.56
N PRO A 41 -1.32 -6.76 9.84
CA PRO A 41 -0.66 -7.79 10.64
C PRO A 41 -1.51 -9.07 10.81
N ASP A 42 -2.82 -8.95 10.68
CA ASP A 42 -3.78 -10.07 10.68
C ASP A 42 -3.71 -10.94 9.40
N GLY A 43 -2.85 -10.58 8.43
CA GLY A 43 -2.74 -11.25 7.13
C GLY A 43 -3.76 -10.77 6.08
N LYS A 44 -4.72 -9.93 6.48
CA LYS A 44 -5.67 -9.29 5.57
C LYS A 44 -4.94 -8.31 4.63
N LYS A 45 -5.22 -8.40 3.33
CA LYS A 45 -4.65 -7.52 2.30
C LYS A 45 -5.72 -6.62 1.71
N GLU A 46 -5.44 -5.33 1.65
CA GLU A 46 -6.31 -4.28 1.14
C GLU A 46 -5.61 -3.56 -0.01
N GLU A 47 -5.91 -3.99 -1.22
CA GLU A 47 -5.41 -3.37 -2.44
C GLU A 47 -6.44 -2.43 -3.06
N GLY A 48 -5.95 -1.42 -3.76
CA GLY A 48 -6.80 -0.48 -4.44
C GLY A 48 -6.10 0.81 -4.80
N LYS A 49 -6.90 1.78 -5.24
CA LYS A 49 -6.42 3.09 -5.63
C LYS A 49 -6.44 4.03 -4.44
N TYR A 50 -5.30 4.65 -4.12
CA TYR A 50 -5.10 5.64 -3.09
C TYR A 50 -4.99 7.04 -3.71
N ARG A 51 -5.51 8.04 -3.00
CA ARG A 51 -5.35 9.46 -3.34
C ARG A 51 -5.14 10.23 -2.03
N HIS A 52 -3.95 10.79 -1.83
CA HIS A 52 -3.58 11.53 -0.62
C HIS A 52 -3.89 10.75 0.68
N ASN A 53 -3.38 9.53 0.81
CA ASN A 53 -3.65 8.61 1.94
C ASN A 53 -5.06 8.01 2.04
N VAL A 54 -6.01 8.43 1.20
CA VAL A 54 -7.39 7.91 1.21
C VAL A 54 -7.55 6.83 0.15
N LEU A 55 -8.08 5.67 0.53
CA LEU A 55 -8.45 4.61 -0.42
C LEU A 55 -9.72 5.05 -1.17
N VAL A 56 -9.58 5.44 -2.43
CA VAL A 56 -10.70 5.88 -3.28
C VAL A 56 -11.40 4.71 -3.96
N LYS A 57 -10.69 3.61 -4.25
CA LYS A 57 -11.26 2.42 -4.88
C LYS A 57 -10.59 1.17 -4.35
N GLY A 58 -11.22 0.52 -3.37
CA GLY A 58 -10.75 -0.76 -2.86
C GLY A 58 -11.05 -1.89 -3.85
N MET A 59 -10.01 -2.54 -4.35
CA MET A 59 -10.13 -3.86 -4.96
C MET A 59 -10.06 -4.87 -3.82
N LYS A 60 -11.23 -5.31 -3.33
CA LYS A 60 -11.28 -6.51 -2.49
C LYS A 60 -10.84 -7.67 -3.38
N LYS A 61 -9.55 -8.03 -3.37
CA LYS A 61 -9.18 -9.37 -3.81
C LYS A 61 -9.95 -10.31 -2.91
N ARG A 62 -10.98 -10.94 -3.50
CA ARG A 62 -11.47 -12.22 -3.01
C ARG A 62 -10.20 -13.08 -2.97
N VAL A 63 -9.59 -13.17 -1.79
CA VAL A 63 -8.58 -14.18 -1.52
C VAL A 63 -9.32 -15.46 -1.81
N ILE A 64 -9.10 -16.01 -3.00
CA ILE A 64 -9.48 -17.38 -3.29
C ILE A 64 -8.53 -18.14 -2.38
N PRO A 65 -8.98 -18.75 -1.28
CA PRO A 65 -8.09 -19.60 -0.53
C PRO A 65 -7.64 -20.67 -1.51
N LEU A 66 -6.34 -20.70 -1.84
CA LEU A 66 -5.74 -21.90 -2.42
C LEU A 66 -5.81 -22.96 -1.32
N LYS A 67 -6.98 -23.60 -1.23
CA LYS A 67 -7.25 -24.72 -0.34
C LYS A 67 -6.47 -25.88 -0.96
N ARG A 68 -5.43 -26.33 -0.26
CA ARG A 68 -4.66 -27.53 -0.60
C ARG A 68 -5.30 -28.74 0.07
#